data_AF-A0A1N7IF29-F1
#
_entry.id   AF-A0A1N7IF29-F1
#
_cell.length_a   1.000
_cell.length_b   1.000
_cell.length_c   1.000
_cell.angle_alpha   90.00
_cell.angle_beta   90.00
_cell.angle_gamma   90.00
#
_symmetry.space_group_name_H-M   'P 1'
#
loop_
_entity.id
_entity.type
_entity.pdbx_description
1 polymer ?
#
loop_
_entity_poly.entity_id
_entity_poly.type
_entity_poly.pdbx_seq_one_letter_code
_entity_poly.pdbx_strand_id
1 'polypeptide(L)'
;MGYIREYYEQIVKLQESEWAFIAGHFQRKIYAKNDIITQQGDTEKHLSFIESGLVRFYIPDDEHGYTFSFSFEKEFTCAYDSFLTQTPSEKAHGI
;
A
#
# COMPACT_ATOMS: atom_id res chain seq x y z
N MET A 1 8.66 -5.74 -10.06
CA MET A 1 8.44 -7.05 -9.37
C MET A 1 9.69 -7.62 -8.68
N GLY A 2 10.91 -7.44 -9.20
CA GLY A 2 12.13 -7.94 -8.54
C GLY A 2 12.27 -7.48 -7.08
N TYR A 3 11.91 -6.22 -6.79
CA TYR A 3 11.96 -5.66 -5.44
C TYR A 3 11.08 -6.39 -4.41
N ILE A 4 9.97 -6.99 -4.82
CA ILE A 4 9.11 -7.78 -3.91
C ILE A 4 9.82 -9.07 -3.53
N ARG A 5 10.44 -9.75 -4.52
CA ARG A 5 11.23 -10.96 -4.25
C ARG A 5 12.40 -10.63 -3.32
N GLU A 6 13.14 -9.57 -3.61
CA GLU A 6 14.24 -9.09 -2.77
C GLU A 6 13.78 -8.81 -1.33
N TYR A 7 12.62 -8.16 -1.14
CA TYR A 7 12.04 -7.90 0.18
C TYR A 7 11.81 -9.20 0.96
N TYR A 8 11.17 -10.20 0.35
CA TYR A 8 10.95 -11.48 1.03
C TYR A 8 12.26 -12.24 1.29
N GLU A 9 13.21 -12.22 0.34
CA GLU A 9 14.50 -12.92 0.45
C GLU A 9 15.44 -12.31 1.50
N GLN A 10 15.17 -11.09 2.00
CA GLN A 10 15.81 -10.56 3.21
C GLN A 10 15.39 -11.31 4.49
N ILE A 11 14.22 -11.94 4.48
CA ILE A 11 13.62 -12.62 5.62
C ILE A 11 13.81 -14.14 5.48
N VAL A 12 13.50 -14.68 4.30
CA VAL A 12 13.55 -16.11 4.00
C VAL A 12 13.83 -16.35 2.52
N LYS A 13 14.75 -17.27 2.23
CA LYS A 13 15.07 -17.64 0.85
C LYS A 13 13.91 -18.42 0.23
N LEU A 14 13.39 -17.94 -0.89
CA LEU A 14 12.24 -18.53 -1.57
C LEU A 14 12.67 -19.59 -2.60
N GLN A 15 11.89 -20.66 -2.69
CA GLN A 15 11.90 -21.55 -3.86
C GLN A 15 11.15 -20.90 -5.02
N GLU A 16 11.44 -21.34 -6.25
CA GLU A 16 10.78 -20.78 -7.44
C GLU A 16 9.25 -21.01 -7.45
N SER A 17 8.77 -22.12 -6.89
CA SER A 17 7.33 -22.39 -6.74
C SER A 17 6.65 -21.42 -5.77
N GLU A 18 7.31 -21.10 -4.65
CA GLU A 18 6.83 -20.14 -3.66
C GLU A 18 6.81 -18.73 -4.24
N TRP A 19 7.88 -18.36 -4.96
CA TRP A 19 7.93 -17.08 -5.67
C TRP A 19 6.84 -16.97 -6.74
N ALA A 20 6.63 -18.02 -7.55
CA ALA A 20 5.58 -18.03 -8.55
C ALA A 20 4.18 -17.86 -7.93
N PHE A 21 3.93 -18.50 -6.79
CA PHE A 21 2.69 -18.33 -6.03
C PHE A 21 2.51 -16.90 -5.52
N ILE A 22 3.53 -16.32 -4.88
CA ILE A 22 3.49 -14.94 -4.36
C ILE A 22 3.28 -13.95 -5.50
N ALA A 23 4.12 -14.03 -6.54
CA ALA A 23 4.07 -13.12 -7.69
C ALA A 23 2.70 -13.15 -8.39
N GLY A 24 2.02 -14.31 -8.42
CA GLY A 24 0.69 -14.45 -8.99
C GLY A 24 -0.41 -13.64 -8.29
N HIS A 25 -0.19 -13.19 -7.05
CA HIS A 25 -1.14 -12.36 -6.29
C HIS A 25 -0.90 -10.86 -6.44
N PHE A 26 0.19 -10.46 -7.09
CA PHE A 26 0.48 -9.04 -7.31
C PHE A 26 -0.01 -8.59 -8.68
N GLN A 27 -0.80 -7.52 -8.68
CA GLN A 27 -1.15 -6.77 -9.88
C GLN A 27 -0.50 -5.40 -9.83
N ARG A 28 0.27 -5.06 -10.87
CA ARG A 28 0.86 -3.73 -10.99
C ARG A 28 -0.23 -2.69 -11.25
N LYS A 29 -0.27 -1.64 -10.42
CA LYS A 29 -1.11 -0.46 -10.61
C LYS A 29 -0.23 0.79 -10.67
N ILE A 30 -0.65 1.79 -11.44
CA ILE A 30 0.02 3.07 -11.57
C ILE A 30 -1.00 4.14 -11.21
N TYR A 31 -0.59 5.06 -10.36
CA TYR A 31 -1.38 6.18 -9.88
C TYR A 31 -0.65 7.46 -10.26
N ALA A 32 -1.40 8.48 -10.68
CA ALA A 32 -0.87 9.81 -10.89
C ALA A 32 -0.65 10.53 -9.55
N LYS A 33 0.15 11.60 -9.57
CA LYS A 33 0.30 12.47 -8.41
C LYS A 33 -1.07 13.02 -7.99
N ASN A 34 -1.37 12.97 -6.70
CA ASN A 34 -2.63 13.32 -6.06
C ASN A 34 -3.78 12.32 -6.27
N ASP A 35 -3.54 11.15 -6.86
CA ASP A 35 -4.55 10.10 -6.89
C ASP A 35 -4.78 9.55 -5.49
N ILE A 36 -6.06 9.33 -5.16
CA ILE A 36 -6.45 8.70 -3.90
C ILE A 36 -6.52 7.19 -4.13
N ILE A 37 -5.81 6.43 -3.30
CA ILE A 37 -5.84 4.95 -3.33
C ILE A 37 -7.06 4.47 -2.54
N THR A 38 -7.23 4.97 -1.31
CA THR A 38 -8.37 4.69 -0.45
C THR A 38 -8.89 5.98 0.18
N GLN A 39 -10.16 6.29 -0.07
CA GLN A 39 -10.83 7.45 0.49
C GLN A 39 -11.33 7.17 1.91
N GLN A 40 -11.57 8.24 2.66
CA GLN A 40 -12.31 8.12 3.92
C GLN A 40 -13.71 7.55 3.64
N GLY A 41 -14.15 6.60 4.45
CA GLY A 41 -15.41 5.88 4.28
C GLY A 41 -15.32 4.65 3.38
N ASP A 42 -14.25 4.48 2.60
CA ASP A 42 -14.01 3.25 1.83
C ASP A 42 -13.34 2.18 2.71
N THR A 43 -13.66 0.91 2.45
CA THR A 43 -12.95 -0.22 3.06
C THR A 43 -11.75 -0.60 2.21
N GLU A 44 -10.56 -0.60 2.81
CA GLU A 44 -9.32 -1.07 2.16
C GLU A 44 -9.34 -2.59 1.96
N LYS A 45 -9.03 -3.01 0.73
CA LYS A 45 -9.08 -4.41 0.31
C LYS A 45 -7.73 -4.95 -0.13
N HIS A 46 -6.74 -4.08 -0.30
CA HIS A 46 -5.47 -4.45 -0.88
C HIS A 46 -4.32 -4.04 0.05
N LEU A 47 -3.41 -4.99 0.26
CA LEU A 47 -2.07 -4.68 0.72
C LEU A 47 -1.23 -4.35 -0.51
N SER A 48 -0.64 -3.16 -0.56
CA SER A 48 0.15 -2.70 -1.70
C SER A 48 1.63 -2.69 -1.35
N PHE A 49 2.49 -2.88 -2.35
CA PHE A 49 3.94 -2.70 -2.24
C PHE A 49 4.36 -1.55 -3.16
N ILE A 50 5.10 -0.58 -2.62
CA ILE A 50 5.52 0.61 -3.38
C ILE A 50 6.75 0.26 -4.22
N GLU A 51 6.55 -0.02 -5.50
CA GLU A 51 7.67 -0.23 -6.43
C GLU A 51 8.47 1.05 -6.67
N SER A 52 7.78 2.19 -6.80
CA SER A 52 8.39 3.52 -6.89
C SER A 52 7.38 4.60 -6.49
N GLY A 53 7.87 5.74 -5.99
CA GLY A 53 7.06 6.85 -5.48
C GLY A 53 6.91 6.84 -3.95
N LEU A 54 5.88 7.52 -3.46
CA LEU A 54 5.54 7.60 -2.03
C LEU A 54 4.03 7.61 -1.86
N VAL A 55 3.55 7.13 -0.72
CA VAL A 55 2.14 7.21 -0.31
C VAL A 55 2.04 8.10 0.92
N ARG A 56 1.15 9.10 0.87
CA ARG A 56 0.84 9.99 1.98
C ARG A 56 -0.43 9.53 2.69
N PHE A 57 -0.37 9.48 4.02
CA PHE A 57 -1.51 9.23 4.88
C PHE A 57 -1.97 10.51 5.56
N TYR A 58 -3.27 10.80 5.46
CA TYR A 58 -3.83 12.02 6.00
C TYR A 58 -5.26 11.84 6.52
N ILE A 59 -5.64 12.70 7.46
CA ILE A 59 -7.03 12.86 7.93
C ILE A 59 -7.62 14.04 7.14
N PRO A 60 -8.69 13.84 6.35
CA PRO A 60 -9.33 14.94 5.62
C PRO A 60 -9.84 16.04 6.57
N ASP A 61 -9.66 17.30 6.19
CA ASP A 61 -10.19 18.50 6.86
C ASP A 61 -10.35 19.63 5.82
N ASP A 62 -11.13 20.66 6.12
CA ASP A 62 -11.61 21.69 5.19
C ASP A 62 -10.49 22.53 4.55
N GLU A 63 -9.34 22.70 5.21
CA GLU A 63 -8.26 23.55 4.67
C GLU A 63 -7.21 22.75 3.91
N HIS A 64 -6.59 21.70 4.48
CA HIS A 64 -5.53 20.93 3.79
C HIS A 64 -5.37 19.46 4.20
N GLY A 65 -6.15 18.97 5.18
CA GLY A 65 -5.98 17.65 5.79
C GLY A 65 -4.69 17.49 6.60
N TYR A 66 -4.78 16.82 7.75
CA TYR A 66 -3.62 16.56 8.61
C TYR A 66 -2.84 15.34 8.13
N THR A 67 -1.60 15.55 7.66
CA THR A 67 -0.70 14.45 7.30
C THR A 67 -0.04 13.87 8.54
N PHE A 68 -0.15 12.56 8.73
CA PHE A 68 0.41 11.89 9.91
C PHE A 68 1.49 10.86 9.58
N SER A 69 1.59 10.41 8.33
CA SER A 69 2.63 9.46 7.91
C SER A 69 2.87 9.46 6.41
N PHE A 70 4.00 8.89 6.02
CA PHE A 70 4.37 8.56 4.65
C PHE A 70 4.92 7.13 4.60
N SER A 71 4.62 6.42 3.51
CA SER A 71 5.32 5.18 3.13
C SER A 71 6.16 5.43 1.88
N PHE A 72 7.36 4.86 1.84
CA PHE A 72 8.35 5.09 0.79
C PHE A 72 8.53 3.86 -0.11
N GLU A 73 9.34 4.02 -1.15
CA GLU A 73 9.70 2.93 -2.05
C GLU A 73 10.22 1.71 -1.29
N LYS A 74 9.85 0.52 -1.80
CA LYS A 74 10.21 -0.79 -1.27
C LYS A 74 9.58 -1.13 0.08
N GLU A 75 8.53 -0.40 0.47
CA GLU A 75 7.72 -0.70 1.65
C GLU A 75 6.34 -1.22 1.27
N PHE A 76 5.76 -2.03 2.15
CA PHE A 76 4.34 -2.37 2.11
C PHE A 76 3.50 -1.24 2.71
N THR A 77 2.31 -1.02 2.15
CA THR A 77 1.44 0.09 2.52
C THR A 77 -0.02 -0.28 2.30
N CYS A 78 -0.89 0.18 3.20
CA CYS A 78 -2.34 0.11 3.11
C CYS A 78 -2.96 1.00 4.19
N ALA A 79 -4.27 1.28 4.11
CA ALA A 79 -5.01 1.81 5.25
C ALA A 79 -5.18 0.68 6.28
N TYR A 80 -4.14 0.47 7.09
CA TYR A 80 -3.94 -0.74 7.89
C TYR A 80 -5.13 -1.09 8.79
N ASP A 81 -5.67 -0.10 9.51
CA ASP A 81 -6.82 -0.32 10.40
C ASP A 81 -8.00 -0.88 9.61
N SER A 82 -8.36 -0.25 8.48
CA SER A 82 -9.45 -0.67 7.60
C SER A 82 -9.19 -2.03 6.94
N PHE A 83 -7.95 -2.28 6.50
CA PHE A 83 -7.56 -3.56 5.91
C PHE A 83 -7.66 -4.70 6.93
N LEU A 84 -7.26 -4.48 8.18
CA LEU A 84 -7.27 -5.51 9.21
C LEU A 84 -8.70 -5.81 9.71
N THR A 85 -9.51 -4.77 9.96
CA THR A 85 -10.87 -4.93 10.50
C THR A 85 -11.93 -5.15 9.44
N GLN A 86 -11.61 -4.92 8.16
CA GLN A 86 -12.56 -4.92 7.06
C GLN A 86 -13.74 -3.96 7.26
N THR A 87 -13.50 -2.83 7.94
CA THR A 87 -14.47 -1.75 8.14
C THR A 87 -14.07 -0.48 7.36
N PRO A 88 -15.01 0.44 7.08
CA PRO A 88 -14.70 1.73 6.48
C PRO A 88 -13.54 2.45 7.18
N SER A 89 -12.65 3.05 6.40
CA SER A 89 -11.52 3.80 6.92
C SER A 89 -11.94 5.17 7.44
N GLU A 90 -11.48 5.54 8.63
CA GLU A 90 -11.62 6.91 9.16
C GLU A 90 -10.58 7.87 8.56
N LYS A 91 -9.57 7.34 7.86
CA LYS A 91 -8.39 8.04 7.31
C LYS A 91 -8.34 7.84 5.79
N ALA A 92 -7.69 8.75 5.07
CA ALA A 92 -7.44 8.59 3.63
C ALA A 92 -5.95 8.39 3.34
N HIS A 93 -5.62 7.73 2.23
CA HIS A 93 -4.25 7.73 1.71
C HIS A 93 -4.19 7.77 0.18
N GLY A 94 -3.14 8.38 -0.35
CA GLY A 94 -2.95 8.63 -1.77
C GLY A 94 -1.50 8.96 -2.13
N ILE A 95 -1.23 9.11 -3.43
CA ILE A 95 0.11 9.42 -3.98
C ILE A 95 0.40 10.92 -3.94
#